data_AF-A0A9N8M352-F1
#
_entry.id   AF-A0A9N8M352-F1
#
_cell.length_a   1.000
_cell.length_b   1.000
_cell.length_c   1.000
_cell.angle_alpha   90.00
_cell.angle_beta   90.00
_cell.angle_gamma   90.00
#
_symmetry.space_group_name_H-M   'P 1'
#
loop_
_entity.id
_entity.type
_entity.pdbx_description
1 polymer ?
#
loop_
_entity_poly.entity_id
_entity_poly.type
_entity_poly.pdbx_seq_one_letter_code
_entity_poly.pdbx_strand_id
1 'polypeptide(L)'
;MSAYPEFELLPPPPPTFLSTSSPRRAQLPRFANVDEVVQFARGQVLARRDPMIERSLFFVVIYIGLLVGLAASVIIRRIINRNFWLFRIVRRPDGLLLVPHLHNCWSFMAGSFGFVFTVYNGISLANLLRQQPPKDACITLIYVWSPLYLGISWMAWAAAVAGTQNLYIRIKITRRWSIKARIPPWVANMFGVGVPCSCAVAVLLPSILGNRHSENARRLFIEWNKQFATQEAITEDMLVQLQLIWFETIRHVNYLAIAAILWSIFASITLIIYLHFSVQLIRTLQRHLRRRGAKSGPIQNAMTMSMGVFTTDVVPDGGDEHVNRTVLSGNAVRNIDTKSAIALPSVVQSQFEVVIEDVCPTDKNIQPLARLPPLSLPPSPSPPSQPSPRSPCPRPMTDPESRQRDEAGSVARAVLYFVIQATSINLGTLIMASVAITLARVTVARTELGHFQNTVNICWMVLSFTCVLFGTTTLCSM
;
A
#
# COMPACT_ATOMS: atom_id res chain seq x y z
N MET A 1 36.34 3.61 -31.98
CA MET A 1 37.71 3.88 -31.49
C MET A 1 37.62 4.96 -30.40
N SER A 2 38.59 5.07 -29.49
CA SER A 2 38.58 6.03 -28.38
C SER A 2 39.11 7.40 -28.84
N ALA A 3 38.63 8.49 -28.24
CA ALA A 3 39.12 9.86 -28.51
C ALA A 3 40.42 10.22 -27.74
N TYR A 4 40.82 9.40 -26.76
CA TYR A 4 41.99 9.63 -25.91
C TYR A 4 43.35 9.76 -26.62
N PRO A 5 43.60 9.13 -27.79
CA PRO A 5 44.85 9.35 -28.51
C PRO A 5 44.96 10.72 -29.17
N GLU A 6 43.86 11.47 -29.31
CA GLU A 6 43.78 12.71 -30.08
C GLU A 6 43.68 13.97 -29.20
N PHE A 7 43.30 13.80 -27.92
CA PHE A 7 43.06 14.90 -26.97
C PHE A 7 43.55 14.52 -25.57
N GLU A 8 44.02 15.49 -24.76
CA GLU A 8 44.44 15.27 -23.36
C GLU A 8 43.22 15.20 -22.44
N LEU A 9 42.53 14.06 -22.51
CA LEU A 9 41.30 13.80 -21.76
C LEU A 9 41.57 13.32 -20.32
N LEU A 10 40.60 13.56 -19.44
CA LEU A 10 40.67 13.13 -18.04
C LEU A 10 40.71 11.60 -17.91
N PRO A 11 41.44 11.05 -16.91
CA PRO A 11 41.48 9.62 -16.69
C PRO A 11 40.09 9.10 -16.28
N PRO A 12 39.71 7.87 -16.69
CA PRO A 12 38.43 7.29 -16.33
C PRO A 12 38.33 7.08 -14.80
N PRO A 13 37.12 7.20 -14.21
CA PRO A 13 36.93 7.00 -12.78
C PRO A 13 37.32 5.58 -12.33
N PRO A 14 37.68 5.41 -11.05
CA PRO A 14 38.05 4.10 -10.51
C PRO A 14 36.86 3.12 -10.63
N PRO A 15 37.14 1.83 -10.90
CA PRO A 15 36.08 0.84 -11.00
C PRO A 15 35.38 0.65 -9.67
N THR A 16 34.08 0.39 -9.74
CA THR A 16 33.27 -0.13 -8.64
C THR A 16 32.95 -1.61 -8.89
N PHE A 17 32.36 -2.28 -7.90
CA PHE A 17 31.93 -3.68 -8.06
C PHE A 17 30.83 -3.90 -9.12
N LEU A 18 30.17 -2.82 -9.59
CA LEU A 18 29.15 -2.83 -10.64
C LEU A 18 29.68 -2.37 -12.01
N SER A 19 30.96 -1.98 -12.06
CA SER A 19 31.60 -1.47 -13.26
C SER A 19 31.85 -2.59 -14.28
N THR A 20 31.93 -2.21 -15.55
CA THR A 20 32.29 -3.14 -16.62
C THR A 20 33.79 -3.45 -16.62
N SER A 21 34.15 -4.69 -16.97
CA SER A 21 35.53 -5.10 -17.25
C SER A 21 36.02 -4.66 -18.63
N SER A 22 35.20 -3.95 -19.41
CA SER A 22 35.55 -3.52 -20.76
C SER A 22 36.76 -2.58 -20.76
N PRO A 23 37.72 -2.75 -21.68
CA PRO A 23 38.87 -1.85 -21.81
C PRO A 23 38.47 -0.43 -22.26
N ARG A 24 37.24 -0.25 -22.75
CA ARG A 24 36.67 1.05 -23.15
C ARG A 24 35.85 1.73 -22.03
N ARG A 25 36.00 1.29 -20.78
CA ARG A 25 35.22 1.82 -19.64
C ARG A 25 35.43 3.31 -19.47
N ALA A 26 34.34 4.07 -19.50
CA ALA A 26 34.32 5.51 -19.29
C ALA A 26 35.29 6.27 -20.20
N GLN A 27 35.60 5.71 -21.38
CA GLN A 27 36.39 6.36 -22.42
C GLN A 27 35.45 6.97 -23.46
N LEU A 28 35.64 8.25 -23.77
CA LEU A 28 34.86 8.93 -24.78
C LEU A 28 35.03 8.23 -26.14
N PRO A 29 33.93 7.94 -26.85
CA PRO A 29 34.00 7.49 -28.21
C PRO A 29 34.56 8.61 -29.09
N ARG A 30 35.22 8.24 -30.19
CA ARG A 30 35.56 9.20 -31.23
C ARG A 30 34.28 9.69 -31.92
N PHE A 31 34.04 11.00 -31.88
CA PHE A 31 32.87 11.64 -32.50
C PHE A 31 33.22 12.12 -33.91
N ALA A 32 32.31 11.97 -34.86
CA ALA A 32 32.50 12.43 -36.24
C ALA A 32 32.18 13.92 -36.39
N ASN A 33 31.24 14.44 -35.60
CA ASN A 33 30.76 15.82 -35.66
C ASN A 33 30.28 16.32 -34.29
N VAL A 34 30.07 17.63 -34.15
CA VAL A 34 29.58 18.24 -32.91
C VAL A 34 28.17 17.76 -32.56
N ASP A 35 27.33 17.46 -33.55
CA ASP A 35 25.99 16.92 -33.33
C ASP A 35 26.01 15.60 -32.54
N GLU A 36 26.93 14.69 -32.84
CA GLU A 36 27.11 13.44 -32.09
C GLU A 36 27.54 13.71 -30.64
N VAL A 37 28.40 14.70 -30.40
CA VAL A 37 28.82 15.14 -29.06
C VAL A 37 27.61 15.65 -28.28
N VAL A 38 26.80 16.53 -28.89
CA VAL A 38 25.60 17.09 -28.28
C VAL A 38 24.56 16.00 -27.99
N GLN A 39 24.36 15.06 -28.92
CA GLN A 39 23.46 13.93 -28.69
C GLN A 39 23.94 13.01 -27.57
N PHE A 40 25.26 12.77 -27.47
CA PHE A 40 25.84 12.00 -26.38
C PHE A 40 25.65 12.70 -25.03
N ALA A 41 25.92 14.01 -24.97
CA ALA A 41 25.72 14.83 -23.78
C ALA A 41 24.26 14.80 -23.31
N ARG A 42 23.31 15.03 -24.22
CA ARG A 42 21.87 14.91 -23.96
C ARG A 42 21.49 13.52 -23.44
N GLY A 43 22.13 12.47 -23.96
CA GLY A 43 21.93 11.09 -23.52
C GLY A 43 22.43 10.78 -22.11
N GLN A 44 23.39 11.55 -21.57
CA GLN A 44 23.85 11.37 -20.19
C GLN A 44 22.91 12.02 -19.17
N VAL A 45 22.14 13.04 -19.58
CA VAL A 45 21.21 13.78 -18.70
C VAL A 45 19.73 13.52 -18.99
N LEU A 46 19.41 12.44 -19.70
CA LEU A 46 18.04 12.04 -20.07
C LEU A 46 17.28 13.09 -20.92
N ALA A 47 18.00 13.94 -21.66
CA ALA A 47 17.42 15.01 -22.48
C ALA A 47 17.34 14.67 -23.97
N ARG A 48 17.86 13.50 -24.40
CA ARG A 48 17.83 13.11 -25.82
C ARG A 48 16.40 12.76 -26.21
N ARG A 49 15.91 13.29 -27.33
CA ARG A 49 14.58 12.92 -27.83
C ARG A 49 14.59 11.49 -28.36
N ASP A 50 13.59 10.71 -27.95
CA ASP A 50 13.31 9.38 -28.49
C ASP A 50 11.80 9.27 -28.78
N PRO A 51 11.40 9.13 -30.07
CA PRO A 51 9.99 9.10 -30.46
C PRO A 51 9.23 7.87 -29.96
N MET A 52 9.92 6.76 -29.64
CA MET A 52 9.27 5.59 -29.05
C MET A 52 8.88 5.89 -27.59
N ILE A 53 9.77 6.55 -26.85
CA ILE A 53 9.54 6.93 -25.45
C ILE A 53 8.48 8.00 -25.35
N GLU A 54 8.52 9.01 -26.22
CA GLU A 54 7.52 10.08 -26.29
C GLU A 54 6.10 9.52 -26.43
N ARG A 55 5.87 8.65 -27.43
CA ARG A 55 4.57 8.01 -27.65
C ARG A 55 4.15 7.12 -26.48
N SER A 56 5.08 6.35 -25.92
CA SER A 56 4.81 5.46 -24.78
C SER A 56 4.42 6.26 -23.53
N LEU A 57 5.14 7.34 -23.21
CA LEU A 57 4.85 8.21 -22.07
C LEU A 57 3.50 8.89 -22.23
N PHE A 58 3.17 9.38 -23.43
CA PHE A 58 1.87 9.98 -23.71
C PHE A 58 0.72 9.00 -23.41
N PHE A 59 0.82 7.76 -23.89
CA PHE A 59 -0.15 6.71 -23.59
C PHE A 59 -0.25 6.43 -22.08
N VAL A 60 0.90 6.27 -21.40
CA VAL A 60 0.95 5.98 -19.96
C VAL A 60 0.32 7.08 -19.12
N VAL A 61 0.61 8.36 -19.43
CA VAL A 61 0.06 9.52 -18.70
C VAL A 61 -1.46 9.56 -18.81
N ILE A 62 -2.01 9.37 -20.02
CA ILE A 62 -3.45 9.36 -20.24
C ILE A 62 -4.09 8.17 -19.51
N TYR A 63 -3.55 6.96 -19.70
CA TYR A 63 -4.15 5.75 -19.17
C TYR A 63 -4.13 5.71 -17.62
N ILE A 64 -2.96 5.96 -17.01
CA ILE A 64 -2.86 6.01 -15.55
C ILE A 64 -3.63 7.21 -15.00
N GLY A 65 -3.64 8.35 -15.69
CA GLY A 65 -4.50 9.49 -15.34
C GLY A 65 -5.98 9.12 -15.25
N LEU A 66 -6.50 8.35 -16.21
CA LEU A 66 -7.86 7.82 -16.18
C LEU A 66 -8.09 6.86 -15.01
N LEU A 67 -7.15 5.93 -14.76
CA LEU A 67 -7.22 5.02 -13.60
C LEU A 67 -7.24 5.79 -12.27
N VAL A 68 -6.43 6.84 -12.13
CA VAL A 68 -6.38 7.70 -10.94
C VAL A 68 -7.69 8.44 -10.76
N GLY A 69 -8.28 8.97 -11.84
CA GLY A 69 -9.60 9.63 -11.80
C GLY A 69 -10.70 8.68 -11.32
N LEU A 70 -10.72 7.44 -11.84
CA LEU A 70 -11.67 6.41 -11.40
C LEU A 70 -11.45 6.00 -9.94
N ALA A 71 -10.20 5.76 -9.54
CA ALA A 71 -9.85 5.43 -8.16
C ALA A 71 -10.24 6.56 -7.19
N ALA A 72 -9.98 7.81 -7.56
CA ALA A 72 -10.38 8.98 -6.77
C ALA A 72 -11.89 9.05 -6.60
N SER A 73 -12.68 8.80 -7.66
CA SER A 73 -14.14 8.74 -7.59
C SER A 73 -14.62 7.67 -6.59
N VAL A 74 -14.02 6.46 -6.62
CA VAL A 74 -14.34 5.39 -5.67
C VAL A 74 -14.02 5.79 -4.23
N ILE A 75 -12.85 6.40 -4.00
CA ILE A 75 -12.43 6.87 -2.67
C ILE A 75 -13.36 7.98 -2.17
N ILE A 76 -13.69 8.97 -3.00
CA ILE A 76 -14.61 10.07 -2.66
C ILE A 76 -15.97 9.51 -2.28
N ARG A 77 -16.53 8.57 -3.06
CA ARG A 77 -17.79 7.91 -2.74
C ARG A 77 -17.74 7.19 -1.39
N ARG A 78 -16.62 6.52 -1.07
CA ARG A 78 -16.43 5.85 0.24
C ARG A 78 -16.32 6.84 1.40
N ILE A 79 -15.68 8.00 1.19
CA ILE A 79 -15.59 9.08 2.18
C ILE A 79 -16.97 9.69 2.45
N ILE A 80 -17.74 9.99 1.39
CA ILE A 80 -19.11 10.53 1.50
C ILE A 80 -19.99 9.57 2.30
N ASN A 81 -19.87 8.27 2.05
CA ASN A 81 -20.61 7.23 2.77
C ASN A 81 -20.05 6.93 4.18
N ARG A 82 -19.07 7.70 4.68
CA ARG A 82 -18.39 7.52 5.98
C ARG A 82 -17.80 6.13 6.24
N ASN A 83 -17.57 5.36 5.18
CA ASN A 83 -17.03 4.00 5.22
C ASN A 83 -15.51 3.96 4.98
N PHE A 84 -14.84 5.12 4.99
CA PHE A 84 -13.40 5.21 4.76
C PHE A 84 -12.62 5.29 6.08
N TRP A 85 -11.96 4.20 6.42
CA TRP A 85 -11.00 4.12 7.52
C TRP A 85 -9.76 3.34 7.06
N LEU A 86 -8.57 3.90 7.28
CA LEU A 86 -7.29 3.26 6.93
C LEU A 86 -6.83 2.30 8.01
N PHE A 87 -6.80 2.78 9.25
CA PHE A 87 -6.42 1.98 10.42
C PHE A 87 -7.53 2.00 11.44
N ARG A 88 -7.82 0.84 12.01
CA ARG A 88 -8.69 0.69 13.16
C ARG A 88 -7.85 0.37 14.39
N ILE A 89 -8.04 1.16 15.44
CA ILE A 89 -7.41 0.92 16.73
C ILE A 89 -8.27 -0.08 17.51
N VAL A 90 -7.68 -1.21 17.90
CA VAL A 90 -8.33 -2.25 18.70
C VAL A 90 -7.69 -2.27 20.09
N ARG A 91 -8.46 -1.94 21.11
CA ARG A 91 -8.04 -2.07 22.52
C ARG A 91 -8.01 -3.55 22.91
N ARG A 92 -6.85 -4.03 23.34
CA ARG A 92 -6.64 -5.36 23.94
C ARG A 92 -6.17 -5.16 25.39
N PRO A 93 -6.33 -6.17 26.26
CA PRO A 93 -5.88 -6.08 27.67
C PRO A 93 -4.39 -5.78 27.82
N ASP A 94 -3.56 -6.09 26.82
CA ASP A 94 -2.11 -5.85 26.83
C ASP A 94 -1.68 -4.59 26.04
N GLY A 95 -2.62 -3.76 25.57
CA GLY A 95 -2.33 -2.52 24.84
C GLY A 95 -3.15 -2.28 23.56
N LEU A 96 -2.77 -1.26 22.79
CA LEU A 96 -3.45 -0.84 21.56
C LEU A 96 -2.85 -1.54 20.32
N LEU A 97 -3.67 -2.21 19.52
CA LEU A 97 -3.28 -2.83 18.26
C LEU A 97 -3.82 -2.01 17.08
N LEU A 98 -2.94 -1.68 16.13
CA LEU A 98 -3.30 -0.99 14.89
C LEU A 98 -3.60 -2.03 13.80
N VAL A 99 -4.85 -2.12 13.37
CA VAL A 99 -5.30 -3.05 12.33
C VAL A 99 -5.59 -2.27 11.04
N PRO A 100 -4.78 -2.42 9.98
CA PRO A 100 -5.09 -1.81 8.69
C PRO A 100 -6.31 -2.45 8.05
N HIS A 101 -7.13 -1.62 7.40
CA HIS A 101 -8.18 -2.08 6.53
C HIS A 101 -7.58 -2.48 5.18
N LEU A 102 -7.66 -3.77 4.85
CA LEU A 102 -6.94 -4.38 3.73
C LEU A 102 -7.12 -3.62 2.41
N HIS A 103 -8.38 -3.40 2.00
CA HIS A 103 -8.66 -2.73 0.72
C HIS A 103 -8.41 -1.22 0.76
N ASN A 104 -8.86 -0.50 1.80
CA ASN A 104 -8.73 0.96 1.85
C ASN A 104 -7.25 1.41 1.91
N CYS A 105 -6.38 0.71 2.67
CA CYS A 105 -4.95 1.02 2.70
C CYS A 105 -4.30 0.84 1.34
N TRP A 106 -4.61 -0.25 0.63
CA TRP A 106 -4.10 -0.49 -0.71
C TRP A 106 -4.62 0.57 -1.70
N SER A 107 -5.93 0.84 -1.72
CA SER A 107 -6.53 1.87 -2.59
C SER A 107 -5.88 3.23 -2.39
N PHE A 108 -5.68 3.63 -1.14
CA PHE A 108 -5.10 4.93 -0.80
C PHE A 108 -3.63 5.02 -1.24
N MET A 109 -2.84 3.99 -0.95
CA MET A 109 -1.41 3.96 -1.31
C MET A 109 -1.19 3.82 -2.82
N ALA A 110 -1.95 2.95 -3.50
CA ALA A 110 -1.89 2.78 -4.94
C ALA A 110 -2.40 4.04 -5.67
N GLY A 111 -3.46 4.69 -5.17
CA GLY A 111 -3.95 5.96 -5.70
C GLY A 111 -2.93 7.10 -5.53
N SER A 112 -2.28 7.18 -4.36
CA SER A 112 -1.23 8.17 -4.10
C SER A 112 -0.02 7.96 -5.02
N PHE A 113 0.41 6.70 -5.22
CA PHE A 113 1.42 6.36 -6.20
C PHE A 113 0.99 6.78 -7.62
N GLY A 114 -0.21 6.38 -8.05
CA GLY A 114 -0.71 6.69 -9.39
C GLY A 114 -0.74 8.18 -9.66
N PHE A 115 -1.16 9.00 -8.68
CA PHE A 115 -1.15 10.45 -8.78
C PHE A 115 0.26 11.01 -8.98
N VAL A 116 1.20 10.67 -8.09
CA VAL A 116 2.60 11.15 -8.17
C VAL A 116 3.25 10.68 -9.47
N PHE A 117 3.02 9.43 -9.85
CA PHE A 117 3.57 8.83 -11.06
C PHE A 117 3.02 9.51 -12.33
N THR A 118 1.72 9.81 -12.41
CA THR A 118 1.13 10.54 -13.54
C THR A 118 1.69 11.96 -13.65
N VAL A 119 1.77 12.70 -12.54
CA VAL A 119 2.33 14.07 -12.53
C VAL A 119 3.76 14.05 -13.04
N TYR A 120 4.59 13.12 -12.57
CA TYR A 120 5.96 13.02 -13.03
C TYR A 120 6.09 12.65 -14.50
N ASN A 121 5.38 11.63 -14.97
CA ASN A 121 5.46 11.25 -16.39
C ASN A 121 4.96 12.39 -17.29
N GLY A 122 3.99 13.19 -16.83
CA GLY A 122 3.58 14.43 -17.51
C GLY A 122 4.70 15.48 -17.58
N ILE A 123 5.39 15.73 -16.48
CA ILE A 123 6.56 16.65 -16.43
C ILE A 123 7.70 16.11 -17.30
N SER A 124 7.99 14.81 -17.23
CA SER A 124 9.02 14.14 -18.03
C SER A 124 8.72 14.25 -19.52
N LEU A 125 7.46 14.05 -19.93
CA LEU A 125 7.02 14.26 -21.31
C LEU A 125 7.22 15.71 -21.75
N ALA A 126 6.83 16.69 -20.92
CA ALA A 126 7.03 18.11 -21.23
C ALA A 126 8.52 18.47 -21.37
N ASN A 127 9.37 17.91 -20.50
CA ASN A 127 10.82 18.09 -20.56
C ASN A 127 11.43 17.44 -21.81
N LEU A 128 10.97 16.23 -22.17
CA LEU A 128 11.42 15.52 -23.37
C LEU A 128 11.07 16.29 -24.65
N LEU A 129 9.85 16.84 -24.73
CA LEU A 129 9.40 17.69 -25.85
C LEU A 129 10.25 18.96 -25.97
N ARG A 130 10.66 19.54 -24.84
CA ARG A 130 11.54 20.71 -24.78
C ARG A 130 13.04 20.37 -24.88
N GLN A 131 13.40 19.08 -24.97
CA GLN A 131 14.78 18.58 -24.89
C GLN A 131 15.56 19.09 -23.67
N GLN A 132 14.86 19.23 -22.55
CA GLN A 132 15.42 19.68 -21.28
C GLN A 132 15.64 18.48 -20.35
N PRO A 133 16.74 18.47 -19.60
CA PRO A 133 16.99 17.40 -18.63
C PRO A 133 15.99 17.51 -17.46
N PRO A 134 15.40 16.38 -17.00
CA PRO A 134 14.46 16.38 -15.91
C PRO A 134 15.12 16.79 -14.59
N LYS A 135 14.34 17.49 -13.75
CA LYS A 135 14.73 17.77 -12.36
C LYS A 135 14.51 16.53 -11.50
N ASP A 136 15.37 16.36 -10.51
CA ASP A 136 15.26 15.33 -9.47
C ASP A 136 15.12 13.90 -10.02
N ALA A 137 15.93 13.57 -11.04
CA ALA A 137 15.82 12.32 -11.78
C ALA A 137 15.99 11.08 -10.87
N CYS A 138 16.91 11.13 -9.90
CA CYS A 138 17.17 9.98 -9.04
C CYS A 138 15.97 9.66 -8.14
N ILE A 139 15.47 10.68 -7.43
CA ILE A 139 14.31 10.55 -6.54
C ILE A 139 13.15 9.99 -7.34
N THR A 140 12.96 10.48 -8.56
CA THR A 140 11.77 10.05 -9.29
C THR A 140 11.90 8.69 -9.94
N LEU A 141 13.08 8.30 -10.41
CA LEU A 141 13.30 6.97 -10.98
C LEU A 141 13.14 5.87 -9.92
N ILE A 142 13.53 6.13 -8.67
CA ILE A 142 13.65 5.09 -7.64
C ILE A 142 12.76 5.28 -6.41
N TYR A 143 12.57 6.49 -5.91
CA TYR A 143 11.84 6.72 -4.67
C TYR A 143 10.32 6.81 -4.86
N VAL A 144 9.86 7.07 -6.08
CA VAL A 144 8.42 7.13 -6.43
C VAL A 144 7.66 5.85 -6.06
N TRP A 145 8.34 4.71 -5.99
CA TRP A 145 7.78 3.40 -5.68
C TRP A 145 7.41 3.19 -4.20
N SER A 146 7.83 4.10 -3.31
CA SER A 146 7.64 3.98 -1.85
C SER A 146 6.18 3.77 -1.41
N PRO A 147 5.18 4.49 -1.95
CA PRO A 147 3.79 4.29 -1.53
C PRO A 147 3.28 2.89 -1.88
N LEU A 148 3.64 2.34 -3.04
CA LEU A 148 3.26 0.96 -3.40
C LEU A 148 3.85 -0.06 -2.44
N TYR A 149 5.13 0.09 -2.08
CA TYR A 149 5.77 -0.78 -1.11
C TYR A 149 5.07 -0.76 0.25
N LEU A 150 4.74 0.43 0.77
CA LEU A 150 4.00 0.57 2.02
C LEU A 150 2.60 -0.05 1.91
N GLY A 151 1.92 0.12 0.77
CA GLY A 151 0.64 -0.49 0.48
C GLY A 151 0.66 -2.01 0.60
N ILE A 152 1.61 -2.68 -0.08
CA ILE A 152 1.74 -4.15 -0.02
C ILE A 152 2.13 -4.60 1.39
N SER A 153 3.03 -3.89 2.05
CA SER A 153 3.47 -4.22 3.41
C SER A 153 2.31 -4.16 4.41
N TRP A 154 1.48 -3.11 4.34
CA TRP A 154 0.28 -3.01 5.18
C TRP A 154 -0.80 -4.00 4.79
N MET A 155 -0.92 -4.38 3.51
CA MET A 155 -1.79 -5.49 3.11
C MET A 155 -1.34 -6.82 3.70
N ALA A 156 -0.04 -7.10 3.68
CA ALA A 156 0.53 -8.29 4.29
C ALA A 156 0.26 -8.31 5.81
N TRP A 157 0.41 -7.16 6.47
CA TRP A 157 0.06 -7.00 7.89
C TRP A 157 -1.44 -7.24 8.15
N ALA A 158 -2.33 -6.63 7.36
CA ALA A 158 -3.78 -6.85 7.46
C ALA A 158 -4.14 -8.32 7.29
N ALA A 159 -3.55 -9.00 6.30
CA ALA A 159 -3.77 -10.42 6.04
C ALA A 159 -3.26 -11.31 7.19
N ALA A 160 -2.11 -10.97 7.78
CA ALA A 160 -1.57 -11.68 8.95
C ALA A 160 -2.49 -11.57 10.16
N VAL A 161 -2.99 -10.37 10.46
CA VAL A 161 -3.93 -10.12 11.57
C VAL A 161 -5.28 -10.80 11.32
N ALA A 162 -5.79 -10.77 10.09
CA ALA A 162 -7.06 -11.41 9.75
C ALA A 162 -6.98 -12.95 9.79
N GLY A 163 -5.85 -13.53 9.38
CA GLY A 163 -5.61 -14.97 9.40
C GLY A 163 -5.34 -15.55 10.79
N THR A 164 -4.84 -14.72 11.72
CA THR A 164 -4.56 -15.13 13.11
C THR A 164 -5.66 -14.63 14.04
N GLN A 165 -6.73 -15.42 14.21
CA GLN A 165 -7.88 -15.09 15.08
C GLN A 165 -7.48 -14.68 16.51
N ASN A 166 -6.28 -15.07 16.94
CA ASN A 166 -5.51 -14.45 18.00
C ASN A 166 -4.04 -14.50 17.53
N LEU A 167 -3.21 -13.45 17.70
CA LEU A 167 -1.77 -13.41 17.39
C LEU A 167 -0.92 -14.41 18.25
N TYR A 168 -1.45 -15.60 18.53
CA TYR A 168 -0.70 -16.76 18.95
C TYR A 168 0.04 -17.30 17.74
N ILE A 169 1.31 -16.94 17.63
CA ILE A 169 2.21 -17.68 16.78
C ILE A 169 2.46 -19.03 17.47
N ARG A 170 1.81 -20.08 16.94
CA ARG A 170 2.16 -21.46 17.28
C ARG A 170 3.24 -21.93 16.32
N ILE A 171 4.50 -21.61 16.61
CA ILE A 171 5.62 -22.22 15.90
C ILE A 171 5.70 -23.68 16.36
N LYS A 172 5.38 -24.60 15.43
CA LYS A 172 5.66 -26.03 15.59
C LYS A 172 6.99 -26.33 14.91
N ILE A 173 8.06 -26.37 15.69
CA ILE A 173 9.41 -26.74 15.20
C ILE A 173 9.48 -28.27 14.98
N THR A 174 8.76 -29.08 15.77
CA THR A 174 8.63 -30.54 15.60
C THR A 174 7.28 -31.05 16.17
N ARG A 175 6.89 -32.30 15.89
CA ARG A 175 5.63 -32.93 16.37
C ARG A 175 5.45 -32.87 17.91
N ARG A 176 6.55 -32.69 18.66
CA ARG A 176 6.60 -32.66 20.13
C ARG A 176 6.78 -31.27 20.76
N TRP A 177 7.23 -30.27 20.01
CA TRP A 177 7.49 -28.92 20.54
C TRP A 177 6.63 -27.87 19.83
N SER A 178 5.63 -27.35 20.55
CA SER A 178 4.89 -26.17 20.14
C SER A 178 5.16 -25.03 21.10
N ILE A 179 5.89 -24.01 20.64
CA ILE A 179 6.04 -22.77 21.40
C ILE A 179 4.79 -21.95 21.11
N LYS A 180 4.00 -21.68 22.16
CA LYS A 180 2.88 -20.74 22.11
C LYS A 180 3.41 -19.39 22.57
N ALA A 181 3.88 -18.57 21.64
CA ALA A 181 4.29 -17.20 21.95
C ALA A 181 3.12 -16.24 21.67
N ARG A 182 2.77 -15.42 22.65
CA ARG A 182 1.82 -14.30 22.51
C ARG A 182 2.63 -13.04 22.20
N ILE A 183 2.44 -12.48 21.02
CA ILE A 183 3.14 -11.24 20.63
C ILE A 183 2.44 -10.05 21.30
N PRO A 184 3.17 -9.18 22.02
CA PRO A 184 2.59 -7.95 22.57
C PRO A 184 2.10 -7.02 21.44
N PRO A 185 0.98 -6.29 21.62
CA PRO A 185 0.46 -5.37 20.61
C PRO A 185 1.46 -4.30 20.14
N TRP A 186 2.34 -3.83 21.02
CA TRP A 186 3.36 -2.84 20.67
C TRP A 186 4.41 -3.42 19.70
N VAL A 187 4.84 -4.68 19.91
CA VAL A 187 5.77 -5.39 19.03
C VAL A 187 5.13 -5.60 17.66
N ALA A 188 3.85 -6.01 17.65
CA ALA A 188 3.06 -6.17 16.43
C ALA A 188 2.98 -4.87 15.61
N ASN A 189 2.70 -3.73 16.24
CA ASN A 189 2.68 -2.42 15.56
C ASN A 189 4.07 -2.01 15.04
N MET A 190 5.12 -2.25 15.82
CA MET A 190 6.51 -1.94 15.42
C MET A 190 6.92 -2.72 14.16
N PHE A 191 6.54 -4.00 14.05
CA PHE A 191 6.79 -4.79 12.85
C PHE A 191 5.85 -4.42 11.68
N GLY A 192 4.57 -4.20 11.95
CA GLY A 192 3.57 -3.93 10.91
C GLY A 192 3.68 -2.55 10.26
N VAL A 193 4.12 -1.53 11.02
CA VAL A 193 4.24 -0.15 10.55
C VAL A 193 5.68 0.34 10.57
N GLY A 194 6.41 0.09 11.66
CA GLY A 194 7.77 0.59 11.84
C GLY A 194 8.76 0.04 10.81
N VAL A 195 8.76 -1.27 10.57
CA VAL A 195 9.68 -1.90 9.61
C VAL A 195 9.46 -1.44 8.16
N PRO A 196 8.22 -1.43 7.61
CA PRO A 196 8.02 -0.90 6.26
C PRO A 196 8.42 0.57 6.12
N CYS A 197 8.12 1.40 7.14
CA CYS A 197 8.52 2.81 7.11
C CYS A 197 10.05 2.97 7.19
N SER A 198 10.74 2.20 8.03
CA SER A 198 12.21 2.27 8.11
C SER A 198 12.89 1.80 6.82
N CYS A 199 12.35 0.76 6.17
CA CYS A 199 12.79 0.34 4.83
C CYS A 199 12.62 1.44 3.78
N ALA A 200 11.47 2.14 3.77
CA ALA A 200 11.27 3.27 2.86
C ALA A 200 12.27 4.42 3.13
N VAL A 201 12.54 4.73 4.40
CA VAL A 201 13.55 5.74 4.77
C VAL A 201 14.96 5.29 4.39
N ALA A 202 15.29 3.99 4.49
CA ALA A 202 16.59 3.46 4.10
C ALA A 202 16.88 3.65 2.61
N VAL A 203 15.86 3.56 1.74
CA VAL A 203 16.02 3.83 0.29
C VAL A 203 16.09 5.33 -0.01
N LEU A 204 15.48 6.18 0.82
CA LEU A 204 15.52 7.63 0.64
C LEU A 204 16.96 8.17 0.68
N LEU A 205 17.81 7.63 1.56
CA LEU A 205 19.20 8.09 1.72
C LEU A 205 20.01 8.00 0.41
N PRO A 206 20.23 6.82 -0.21
CA PRO A 206 20.95 6.74 -1.48
C PRO A 206 20.24 7.50 -2.60
N SER A 207 18.90 7.61 -2.54
CA SER A 207 18.13 8.41 -3.52
C SER A 207 18.52 9.89 -3.47
N ILE A 208 18.62 10.48 -2.27
CA ILE A 208 19.04 11.88 -2.08
C ILE A 208 20.48 12.09 -2.55
N LEU A 209 21.40 11.18 -2.21
CA LEU A 209 22.80 11.29 -2.65
C LEU A 209 22.92 11.21 -4.18
N GLY A 210 22.25 10.23 -4.81
CA GLY A 210 22.22 10.11 -6.27
C GLY A 210 21.54 11.31 -6.94
N ASN A 211 20.58 11.95 -6.27
CA ASN A 211 19.91 13.14 -6.78
C ASN A 211 20.84 14.34 -6.84
N ARG A 212 21.69 14.53 -5.82
CA ARG A 212 22.70 15.60 -5.81
C ARG A 212 23.63 15.51 -7.02
N HIS A 213 24.09 14.30 -7.34
CA HIS A 213 24.94 14.06 -8.51
C HIS A 213 24.19 14.27 -9.84
N SER A 214 22.91 13.87 -9.94
CA SER A 214 22.12 14.15 -11.13
C SER A 214 21.83 15.64 -11.31
N GLU A 215 21.54 16.39 -10.25
CA GLU A 215 21.36 17.84 -10.34
C GLU A 215 22.67 18.56 -10.66
N ASN A 216 23.82 18.06 -10.21
CA ASN A 216 25.12 18.56 -10.63
C ASN A 216 25.35 18.34 -12.14
N ALA A 217 25.15 17.11 -12.63
CA ALA A 217 25.26 16.78 -14.06
C ALA A 217 24.30 17.63 -14.90
N ARG A 218 23.08 17.85 -14.41
CA ARG A 218 22.08 18.72 -15.04
C ARG A 218 22.57 20.16 -15.16
N ARG A 219 23.10 20.73 -14.08
CA ARG A 219 23.62 22.11 -14.07
C ARG A 219 24.81 22.27 -15.02
N LEU A 220 25.75 21.33 -14.97
CA LEU A 220 26.91 21.30 -15.87
C LEU A 220 26.47 21.21 -17.34
N PHE A 221 25.49 20.33 -17.65
CA PHE A 221 24.96 20.22 -19.00
C PHE A 221 24.28 21.49 -19.49
N ILE A 222 23.51 22.19 -18.65
CA ILE A 222 22.85 23.44 -19.05
C ILE A 222 23.89 24.50 -19.42
N GLU A 223 24.96 24.61 -18.64
CA GLU A 223 26.05 25.56 -18.92
C GLU A 223 26.81 25.16 -20.19
N TRP A 224 27.21 23.88 -20.28
CA TRP A 224 27.88 23.31 -21.43
C TRP A 224 27.07 23.49 -22.74
N ASN A 225 25.77 23.23 -22.71
CA ASN A 225 24.91 23.35 -23.88
C ASN A 225 24.72 24.80 -24.32
N LYS A 226 24.88 25.80 -23.43
CA LYS A 226 24.87 27.22 -23.85
C LYS A 226 26.15 27.61 -24.56
N GLN A 227 27.29 27.07 -24.13
CA GLN A 227 28.61 27.47 -24.62
C GLN A 227 29.01 26.72 -25.91
N PHE A 228 28.68 25.43 -26.02
CA PHE A 228 29.24 24.56 -27.06
C PHE A 228 28.23 24.05 -28.09
N ALA A 229 26.92 24.12 -27.83
CA ALA A 229 25.94 23.45 -28.71
C ALA A 229 25.81 24.06 -30.13
N THR A 230 26.29 25.29 -30.33
CA THR A 230 26.26 25.97 -31.64
C THR A 230 27.64 26.06 -32.30
N GLN A 231 28.66 25.45 -31.70
CA GLN A 231 30.01 25.44 -32.30
C GLN A 231 30.09 24.43 -33.45
N GLU A 232 30.82 24.76 -34.51
CA GLU A 232 30.97 23.90 -35.68
C GLU A 232 32.13 22.91 -35.57
N ALA A 233 33.12 23.22 -34.73
CA ALA A 233 34.33 22.42 -34.55
C ALA A 233 34.39 21.75 -33.17
N ILE A 234 34.92 20.53 -33.13
CA ILE A 234 35.17 19.81 -31.88
C ILE A 234 36.43 20.37 -31.23
N THR A 235 36.28 20.99 -30.06
CA THR A 235 37.40 21.48 -29.25
C THR A 235 37.68 20.56 -28.07
N GLU A 236 38.92 20.59 -27.59
CA GLU A 236 39.35 19.81 -26.43
C GLU A 236 38.57 20.17 -25.16
N ASP A 237 38.40 21.48 -24.90
CA ASP A 237 37.65 21.97 -23.74
C ASP A 237 36.20 21.47 -23.74
N MET A 238 35.55 21.44 -24.91
CA MET A 238 34.20 20.86 -25.05
C MET A 238 34.16 19.40 -24.60
N LEU A 239 35.18 18.59 -24.95
CA LEU A 239 35.27 17.18 -24.60
C LEU A 239 35.60 16.97 -23.12
N VAL A 240 36.52 17.76 -22.55
CA VAL A 240 36.88 17.70 -21.13
C VAL A 240 35.67 18.04 -20.25
N GLN A 241 34.92 19.09 -20.57
CA GLN A 241 33.71 19.43 -19.84
C GLN A 241 32.60 18.38 -20.00
N LEU A 242 32.49 17.76 -21.17
CA LEU A 242 31.59 16.63 -21.39
C LEU A 242 31.94 15.43 -20.49
N GLN A 243 33.22 15.13 -20.28
CA GLN A 243 33.65 14.08 -19.36
C GLN A 243 33.20 14.36 -17.93
N LEU A 244 33.25 15.61 -17.47
CA LEU A 244 32.77 15.97 -16.14
C LEU A 244 31.28 15.68 -15.96
N ILE A 245 30.45 16.01 -16.97
CA ILE A 245 29.02 15.68 -16.98
C ILE A 245 28.82 14.16 -16.89
N TRP A 246 29.59 13.42 -17.70
CA TRP A 246 29.47 11.97 -17.77
C TRP A 246 29.93 11.28 -16.47
N PHE A 247 31.01 11.76 -15.84
CA PHE A 247 31.50 11.21 -14.58
C PHE A 247 30.52 11.48 -13.43
N GLU A 248 29.91 12.66 -13.35
CA GLU A 248 28.83 12.92 -12.38
C GLU A 248 27.61 12.03 -12.65
N THR A 249 27.31 11.73 -13.92
CA THR A 249 26.27 10.77 -14.29
C THR A 249 26.61 9.34 -13.82
N ILE A 250 27.84 8.87 -14.00
CA ILE A 250 28.28 7.56 -13.49
C ILE A 250 28.11 7.47 -11.97
N ARG A 251 28.48 8.53 -11.24
CA ARG A 251 28.28 8.61 -9.77
C ARG A 251 26.81 8.56 -9.38
N HIS A 252 25.95 9.31 -10.08
CA HIS A 252 24.50 9.22 -9.92
C HIS A 252 23.99 7.78 -10.08
N VAL A 253 24.42 7.10 -11.15
CA VAL A 253 23.97 5.74 -11.46
C VAL A 253 24.42 4.72 -10.42
N ASN A 254 25.59 4.90 -9.82
CA ASN A 254 26.04 4.03 -8.71
C ASN A 254 25.08 4.10 -7.52
N TYR A 255 24.65 5.31 -7.11
CA TYR A 255 23.66 5.46 -6.05
C TYR A 255 22.28 4.94 -6.45
N LEU A 256 21.88 5.14 -7.71
CA LEU A 256 20.65 4.57 -8.27
C LEU A 256 20.67 3.03 -8.19
N ALA A 257 21.79 2.41 -8.51
CA ALA A 257 21.96 0.96 -8.42
C ALA A 257 21.90 0.45 -6.98
N ILE A 258 22.53 1.14 -6.02
CA ILE A 258 22.43 0.82 -4.58
C ILE A 258 20.96 0.89 -4.13
N ALA A 259 20.24 1.95 -4.48
CA ALA A 259 18.83 2.09 -4.16
C ALA A 259 17.96 0.98 -4.81
N ALA A 260 18.26 0.59 -6.05
CA ALA A 260 17.59 -0.52 -6.72
C ALA A 260 17.86 -1.90 -6.07
N ILE A 261 19.07 -2.14 -5.56
CA ILE A 261 19.39 -3.35 -4.78
C ILE A 261 18.54 -3.38 -3.50
N LEU A 262 18.49 -2.27 -2.76
CA LEU A 262 17.67 -2.19 -1.54
C LEU A 262 16.20 -2.45 -1.84
N TRP A 263 15.65 -1.82 -2.89
CA TRP A 263 14.28 -2.09 -3.31
C TRP A 263 14.04 -3.55 -3.66
N SER A 264 14.96 -4.17 -4.39
CA SER A 264 14.85 -5.59 -4.74
C SER A 264 14.81 -6.48 -3.50
N ILE A 265 15.67 -6.23 -2.51
CA ILE A 265 15.70 -6.98 -1.25
C ILE A 265 14.37 -6.80 -0.50
N PHE A 266 13.92 -5.56 -0.31
CA PHE A 266 12.70 -5.27 0.44
C PHE A 266 11.45 -5.79 -0.26
N ALA A 267 11.36 -5.64 -1.58
CA ALA A 267 10.27 -6.18 -2.39
C ALA A 267 10.24 -7.71 -2.33
N SER A 268 11.38 -8.38 -2.41
CA SER A 268 11.46 -9.84 -2.36
C SER A 268 11.03 -10.40 -0.99
N ILE A 269 11.48 -9.79 0.11
CA ILE A 269 11.05 -10.17 1.46
C ILE A 269 9.54 -9.99 1.61
N THR A 270 9.03 -8.82 1.20
CA THR A 270 7.60 -8.50 1.32
C THR A 270 6.74 -9.40 0.44
N LEU A 271 7.23 -9.75 -0.76
CA LEU A 271 6.58 -10.69 -1.67
C LEU A 271 6.41 -12.07 -1.01
N ILE A 272 7.46 -12.62 -0.40
CA ILE A 272 7.40 -13.92 0.28
C ILE A 272 6.39 -13.89 1.44
N ILE A 273 6.44 -12.82 2.25
CA ILE A 273 5.53 -12.63 3.38
C ILE A 273 4.08 -12.51 2.91
N TYR A 274 3.82 -11.65 1.92
CA TYR A 274 2.50 -11.42 1.37
C TYR A 274 1.93 -12.67 0.70
N LEU A 275 2.73 -13.39 -0.08
CA LEU A 275 2.34 -14.64 -0.72
C LEU A 275 1.94 -15.68 0.34
N HIS A 276 2.74 -15.82 1.40
CA HIS A 276 2.46 -16.75 2.49
C HIS A 276 1.11 -16.47 3.16
N PHE A 277 0.87 -15.22 3.58
CA PHE A 277 -0.37 -14.85 4.25
C PHE A 277 -1.58 -14.86 3.31
N SER A 278 -1.42 -14.47 2.05
CA SER A 278 -2.48 -14.54 1.05
C SER A 278 -2.95 -15.97 0.83
N VAL A 279 -2.02 -16.92 0.67
CA VAL A 279 -2.35 -18.34 0.52
C VAL A 279 -3.02 -18.90 1.77
N GLN A 280 -2.56 -18.53 2.96
CA GLN A 280 -3.22 -18.93 4.22
C GLN A 280 -4.66 -18.39 4.32
N LEU A 281 -4.86 -17.12 3.96
CA LEU A 281 -6.18 -16.48 3.99
C LEU A 281 -7.13 -17.14 2.99
N ILE A 282 -6.69 -17.38 1.75
CA ILE A 282 -7.46 -18.09 0.73
C ILE A 282 -7.83 -19.50 1.20
N ARG A 283 -6.90 -20.26 1.77
CA ARG A 283 -7.18 -21.61 2.29
C ARG A 283 -8.20 -21.57 3.44
N THR A 284 -8.10 -20.60 4.33
CA THR A 284 -9.03 -20.44 5.45
C THR A 284 -10.42 -20.10 4.95
N LEU A 285 -10.50 -19.20 3.96
CA LEU A 285 -11.74 -18.80 3.32
C LEU A 285 -12.40 -19.97 2.57
N GLN A 286 -11.62 -20.75 1.80
CA GLN A 286 -12.12 -21.96 1.13
C GLN A 286 -12.61 -23.01 2.13
N ARG A 287 -11.91 -23.21 3.26
CA ARG A 287 -12.35 -24.12 4.32
C ARG A 287 -13.65 -23.65 4.96
N HIS A 288 -13.82 -22.35 5.19
CA HIS A 288 -15.06 -21.79 5.73
C HIS A 288 -16.22 -21.95 4.75
N LEU A 289 -16.00 -21.70 3.46
CA LEU A 289 -17.00 -21.94 2.41
C LEU A 289 -17.42 -23.40 2.30
N ARG A 290 -16.45 -24.34 2.35
CA ARG A 290 -16.75 -25.78 2.34
C ARG A 290 -17.53 -26.23 3.58
N ARG A 291 -17.28 -25.62 4.75
CA ARG A 291 -17.99 -25.94 6.01
C ARG A 291 -19.38 -25.33 6.07
N ARG A 292 -19.59 -24.14 5.49
CA ARG A 292 -20.89 -23.46 5.46
C ARG A 292 -21.93 -24.17 4.58
N GLY A 293 -21.50 -25.06 3.68
CA GLY A 293 -22.39 -25.95 2.93
C GLY A 293 -23.11 -27.01 3.78
N ALA A 294 -22.84 -27.11 5.09
CA ALA A 294 -23.33 -28.22 5.93
C ALA A 294 -24.01 -27.82 7.27
N LYS A 295 -24.49 -26.58 7.43
CA LYS A 295 -25.30 -26.00 8.56
C LYS A 295 -24.61 -24.87 9.36
N SER A 296 -25.39 -23.81 9.60
CA SER A 296 -25.29 -22.71 10.62
C SER A 296 -24.50 -21.41 10.36
N GLY A 297 -25.21 -20.28 10.60
CA GLY A 297 -24.75 -19.10 11.36
C GLY A 297 -24.13 -17.88 10.62
N PRO A 298 -24.39 -16.62 11.05
CA PRO A 298 -23.72 -15.42 10.52
C PRO A 298 -22.24 -15.39 10.92
N ILE A 299 -21.40 -14.82 10.04
CA ILE A 299 -19.94 -14.82 10.17
C ILE A 299 -19.51 -13.85 11.28
N GLN A 300 -19.27 -14.37 12.48
CA GLN A 300 -18.67 -13.61 13.58
C GLN A 300 -17.19 -13.99 13.70
N ASN A 301 -16.37 -13.68 12.70
CA ASN A 301 -14.93 -13.93 12.74
C ASN A 301 -14.19 -12.86 11.95
N ALA A 302 -12.99 -12.46 12.42
CA ALA A 302 -12.06 -11.40 11.98
C ALA A 302 -12.06 -10.93 10.51
N MET A 303 -12.54 -11.76 9.59
CA MET A 303 -12.88 -11.44 8.20
C MET A 303 -13.95 -10.33 8.06
N THR A 304 -15.03 -10.35 8.85
CA THR A 304 -16.01 -9.23 8.86
C THR A 304 -15.42 -7.96 9.46
N MET A 305 -14.49 -8.11 10.41
CA MET A 305 -13.77 -6.99 11.02
C MET A 305 -12.72 -6.33 10.10
N SER A 306 -12.12 -7.07 9.15
CA SER A 306 -11.11 -6.51 8.22
C SER A 306 -11.66 -6.14 6.83
N MET A 307 -12.81 -6.72 6.41
CA MET A 307 -13.51 -6.39 5.16
C MET A 307 -14.63 -5.35 5.34
N GLY A 308 -14.93 -4.90 6.56
CA GLY A 308 -15.89 -3.82 6.81
C GLY A 308 -17.37 -4.20 6.59
N VAL A 309 -17.72 -5.49 6.62
CA VAL A 309 -19.12 -5.95 6.49
C VAL A 309 -19.77 -5.95 7.88
N PHE A 310 -20.54 -4.91 8.18
CA PHE A 310 -21.43 -4.87 9.35
C PHE A 310 -22.75 -5.56 9.02
N THR A 311 -23.16 -6.50 9.88
CA THR A 311 -24.57 -6.77 10.13
C THR A 311 -24.97 -5.92 11.33
N THR A 312 -25.59 -4.77 11.08
CA THR A 312 -26.52 -4.17 12.05
C THR A 312 -27.80 -4.99 12.04
N ASP A 313 -28.47 -5.05 13.19
CA ASP A 313 -29.75 -5.71 13.47
C ASP A 313 -29.63 -7.12 14.05
N VAL A 314 -29.23 -7.17 15.33
CA VAL A 314 -29.91 -8.05 16.29
C VAL A 314 -30.20 -7.22 17.53
N VAL A 315 -31.38 -6.60 17.54
CA VAL A 315 -32.05 -6.20 18.79
C VAL A 315 -32.35 -7.50 19.53
N PRO A 316 -31.95 -7.68 20.81
CA PRO A 316 -32.42 -8.82 21.58
C PRO A 316 -33.90 -8.59 21.85
N ASP A 317 -34.74 -9.36 21.16
CA ASP A 317 -36.17 -9.41 21.43
C ASP A 317 -36.36 -10.02 22.83
N GLY A 318 -36.74 -9.16 23.78
CA GLY A 318 -37.17 -9.56 25.10
C GLY A 318 -38.59 -10.08 24.99
N GLY A 319 -38.74 -11.40 24.96
CA GLY A 319 -40.02 -12.09 25.09
C GLY A 319 -40.02 -12.93 26.35
N ASP A 320 -40.62 -12.39 27.40
CA ASP A 320 -41.05 -13.13 28.58
C ASP A 320 -42.09 -14.19 28.18
N GLU A 321 -41.84 -15.46 28.49
CA GLU A 321 -42.91 -16.43 28.71
C GLU A 321 -42.63 -17.27 29.97
N HIS A 322 -43.51 -17.06 30.94
CA HIS A 322 -43.54 -17.69 32.26
C HIS A 322 -43.99 -19.17 32.21
N VAL A 323 -43.26 -20.00 32.97
CA VAL A 323 -43.78 -20.97 33.98
C VAL A 323 -44.66 -22.15 33.53
N ASN A 324 -44.10 -23.36 33.67
CA ASN A 324 -44.63 -24.49 34.48
C ASN A 324 -43.53 -25.56 34.61
N ARG A 325 -42.93 -25.79 35.80
CA ARG A 325 -43.23 -26.89 36.78
C ARG A 325 -43.33 -28.28 36.10
N THR A 326 -42.61 -29.36 36.46
CA THR A 326 -42.14 -29.88 37.77
C THR A 326 -41.29 -31.15 37.52
N VAL A 327 -40.66 -31.71 38.59
CA VAL A 327 -40.09 -33.08 38.76
C VAL A 327 -38.61 -33.25 38.36
N LEU A 328 -37.64 -33.77 39.14
CA LEU A 328 -37.42 -34.05 40.58
C LEU A 328 -36.00 -34.67 40.69
N SER A 329 -35.34 -34.50 41.85
CA SER A 329 -34.29 -35.39 42.41
C SER A 329 -32.92 -35.37 41.71
N GLY A 330 -31.78 -35.01 42.32
CA GLY A 330 -31.14 -35.47 43.57
C GLY A 330 -29.64 -35.65 43.18
N ASN A 331 -28.59 -35.45 43.96
CA ASN A 331 -28.33 -35.32 45.38
C ASN A 331 -27.08 -34.44 45.56
N ALA A 332 -27.05 -33.68 46.66
CA ALA A 332 -25.83 -33.08 47.21
C ALA A 332 -25.34 -33.96 48.38
N VAL A 333 -24.09 -34.42 48.36
CA VAL A 333 -23.37 -34.89 49.57
C VAL A 333 -21.86 -34.64 49.41
N ARG A 334 -21.35 -33.66 50.19
CA ARG A 334 -20.16 -33.68 51.07
C ARG A 334 -18.87 -34.39 50.60
N ASN A 335 -17.75 -33.66 50.61
CA ASN A 335 -16.86 -33.64 51.78
C ASN A 335 -15.74 -32.58 51.68
N ILE A 336 -15.48 -31.98 52.83
CA ILE A 336 -14.42 -31.02 53.20
C ILE A 336 -13.23 -31.82 53.75
N ASP A 337 -12.10 -31.12 53.97
CA ASP A 337 -10.87 -31.44 54.71
C ASP A 337 -9.69 -31.96 53.83
N THR A 338 -8.45 -31.47 53.90
CA THR A 338 -7.68 -30.84 55.02
C THR A 338 -6.35 -30.21 54.50
N LYS A 339 -5.92 -29.06 55.08
CA LYS A 339 -4.53 -28.54 55.40
C LYS A 339 -3.39 -28.61 54.35
N SER A 340 -2.35 -27.76 54.25
CA SER A 340 -1.70 -26.67 55.04
C SER A 340 -0.55 -26.12 54.13
N ALA A 341 -0.42 -24.82 53.85
CA ALA A 341 0.44 -23.79 54.49
C ALA A 341 1.93 -23.73 54.07
N ILE A 342 2.51 -22.52 54.21
CA ILE A 342 3.93 -22.06 54.06
C ILE A 342 4.25 -21.48 52.65
N ALA A 343 4.76 -20.26 52.43
CA ALA A 343 5.05 -19.06 53.24
C ALA A 343 5.30 -17.85 52.29
N LEU A 344 5.09 -16.64 52.81
CA LEU A 344 5.45 -15.32 52.25
C LEU A 344 6.94 -14.99 52.57
N PRO A 345 7.59 -13.95 52.00
CA PRO A 345 7.31 -12.57 52.44
C PRO A 345 7.38 -11.44 51.38
N SER A 346 6.57 -10.40 51.66
CA SER A 346 6.66 -8.92 51.44
C SER A 346 7.69 -8.32 50.46
N VAL A 347 7.41 -7.21 49.76
CA VAL A 347 7.60 -5.83 50.27
C VAL A 347 7.09 -4.76 49.25
N VAL A 348 6.34 -3.76 49.77
CA VAL A 348 6.18 -2.33 49.38
C VAL A 348 5.29 -1.91 48.18
N GLN A 349 4.02 -1.65 48.50
CA GLN A 349 3.31 -0.35 48.51
C GLN A 349 3.82 0.83 47.65
N SER A 350 2.99 1.29 46.72
CA SER A 350 2.75 2.72 46.45
C SER A 350 1.37 2.90 45.82
N GLN A 351 0.50 3.59 46.54
CA GLN A 351 -0.78 4.09 46.06
C GLN A 351 -0.54 5.38 45.27
N PHE A 352 -1.15 5.50 44.09
CA PHE A 352 -1.51 6.80 43.54
C PHE A 352 -2.96 6.74 43.08
N GLU A 353 -3.80 7.28 43.94
CA GLU A 353 -5.19 7.66 43.70
C GLU A 353 -5.16 8.88 42.77
N VAL A 354 -5.75 8.75 41.58
CA VAL A 354 -6.00 9.89 40.69
C VAL A 354 -7.49 9.99 40.50
N VAL A 355 -8.05 10.89 41.30
CA VAL A 355 -9.37 11.50 41.12
C VAL A 355 -9.41 12.14 39.73
N ILE A 356 -10.37 11.76 38.91
CA ILE A 356 -10.70 12.50 37.69
C ILE A 356 -12.13 13.02 37.87
N GLU A 357 -12.21 14.34 37.99
CA GLU A 357 -13.42 15.14 38.05
C GLU A 357 -14.36 14.85 36.87
N ASP A 358 -15.62 14.57 37.21
CA ASP A 358 -16.75 14.62 36.28
C ASP A 358 -17.04 16.09 35.93
N VAL A 359 -16.91 16.44 34.66
CA VAL A 359 -17.41 17.71 34.13
C VAL A 359 -18.64 17.42 33.27
N CYS A 360 -19.80 17.69 33.87
CA CYS A 360 -21.08 17.85 33.20
C CYS A 360 -21.15 19.24 32.55
N PRO A 361 -21.80 19.40 31.38
CA PRO A 361 -22.43 20.67 31.04
C PRO A 361 -23.96 20.52 31.06
N THR A 362 -24.54 21.31 31.96
CA THR A 362 -25.96 21.59 32.10
C THR A 362 -26.47 22.44 30.92
N ASP A 363 -27.74 22.20 30.57
CA ASP A 363 -28.80 23.22 30.47
C ASP A 363 -29.56 23.25 29.14
N LYS A 364 -30.84 22.84 29.19
CA LYS A 364 -31.99 23.67 28.80
C LYS A 364 -33.30 22.96 29.18
N ASN A 365 -33.85 23.45 30.28
CA ASN A 365 -35.18 23.15 30.80
C ASN A 365 -36.23 24.00 30.06
N ILE A 366 -37.26 23.40 29.47
CA ILE A 366 -38.52 24.09 29.15
C ILE A 366 -39.67 23.20 29.67
N GLN A 367 -40.33 23.66 30.73
CA GLN A 367 -41.55 23.09 31.28
C GLN A 367 -42.79 23.49 30.45
N PRO A 368 -43.85 22.66 30.42
CA PRO A 368 -45.14 22.99 29.81
C PRO A 368 -46.12 23.60 30.83
N LEU A 369 -46.88 24.63 30.44
CA LEU A 369 -47.94 25.24 31.25
C LEU A 369 -49.33 24.66 30.93
N ALA A 370 -50.09 24.41 31.98
CA ALA A 370 -51.40 23.74 32.00
C ALA A 370 -52.61 24.70 31.83
N ARG A 371 -53.59 24.26 31.02
CA ARG A 371 -55.06 24.13 31.25
C ARG A 371 -55.87 25.18 32.07
N LEU A 372 -57.02 25.64 31.51
CA LEU A 372 -58.46 25.61 32.00
C LEU A 372 -59.34 26.71 31.26
N PRO A 373 -60.70 26.76 31.34
CA PRO A 373 -61.70 26.13 30.42
C PRO A 373 -62.86 27.13 29.99
N PRO A 374 -64.16 26.75 29.85
CA PRO A 374 -64.87 26.39 28.61
C PRO A 374 -66.05 27.34 28.24
N LEU A 375 -66.62 27.23 27.03
CA LEU A 375 -68.00 27.68 26.75
C LEU A 375 -68.70 26.82 25.67
N SER A 376 -69.98 26.57 25.93
CA SER A 376 -70.93 25.57 25.41
C SER A 376 -71.85 26.08 24.28
N LEU A 377 -72.26 25.20 23.33
CA LEU A 377 -73.66 24.79 22.96
C LEU A 377 -73.75 24.05 21.56
N PRO A 378 -74.84 23.34 21.15
CA PRO A 378 -74.88 21.92 20.70
C PRO A 378 -75.51 21.70 19.26
N PRO A 379 -76.14 20.55 18.86
CA PRO A 379 -75.74 19.13 18.83
C PRO A 379 -75.81 18.45 17.41
N SER A 380 -75.23 17.23 17.31
CA SER A 380 -75.51 16.13 16.35
C SER A 380 -74.98 16.22 14.90
N PRO A 381 -74.74 15.09 14.17
CA PRO A 381 -74.96 13.68 14.50
C PRO A 381 -73.70 12.78 14.41
N SER A 382 -73.86 11.55 14.90
CA SER A 382 -72.93 10.42 14.99
C SER A 382 -72.14 10.12 13.70
N PRO A 383 -70.82 9.89 13.76
CA PRO A 383 -70.11 9.26 12.65
C PRO A 383 -70.18 7.71 12.77
N PRO A 384 -70.21 7.00 11.63
CA PRO A 384 -70.31 5.55 11.59
C PRO A 384 -69.04 4.87 12.10
N SER A 385 -69.28 3.71 12.71
CA SER A 385 -68.33 2.66 13.10
C SER A 385 -67.01 2.62 12.31
N GLN A 386 -65.90 2.70 13.04
CA GLN A 386 -64.55 2.39 12.59
C GLN A 386 -64.50 0.99 11.93
N PRO A 387 -63.90 0.84 10.74
CA PRO A 387 -63.40 -0.46 10.30
C PRO A 387 -62.11 -0.80 11.07
N SER A 388 -62.04 -2.04 11.56
CA SER A 388 -60.91 -2.67 12.24
C SER A 388 -59.55 -2.40 11.58
N PRO A 389 -58.44 -2.44 12.36
CA PRO A 389 -57.10 -2.24 11.81
C PRO A 389 -56.80 -3.30 10.74
N ARG A 390 -56.48 -2.83 9.52
CA ARG A 390 -55.93 -3.67 8.46
C ARG A 390 -54.63 -4.30 8.96
N SER A 391 -54.56 -5.61 8.82
CA SER A 391 -53.35 -6.42 8.96
C SER A 391 -52.20 -5.83 8.13
N PRO A 392 -50.94 -5.91 8.60
CA PRO A 392 -49.81 -5.49 7.80
C PRO A 392 -49.69 -6.40 6.57
N CYS A 393 -49.63 -5.79 5.39
CA CYS A 393 -49.29 -6.47 4.14
C CYS A 393 -48.02 -7.33 4.35
N PRO A 394 -48.04 -8.63 4.01
CA PRO A 394 -46.82 -9.42 4.02
C PRO A 394 -45.88 -8.85 2.96
N ARG A 395 -44.66 -8.45 3.37
CA ARG A 395 -43.56 -8.24 2.43
C ARG A 395 -43.42 -9.51 1.59
N PRO A 396 -43.11 -9.42 0.28
CA PRO A 396 -42.88 -10.60 -0.52
C PRO A 396 -41.80 -11.44 0.16
N MET A 397 -42.18 -12.65 0.60
CA MET A 397 -41.25 -13.67 1.07
C MET A 397 -40.31 -13.96 -0.09
N THR A 398 -39.13 -13.37 -0.05
CA THR A 398 -38.01 -13.84 -0.85
C THR A 398 -37.65 -15.18 -0.26
N ASP A 399 -37.71 -16.22 -1.09
CA ASP A 399 -37.42 -17.59 -0.70
C ASP A 399 -36.08 -17.65 0.05
N PRO A 400 -36.01 -18.19 1.28
CA PRO A 400 -34.76 -18.31 2.01
C PRO A 400 -33.67 -19.03 1.19
N GLU A 401 -34.05 -19.95 0.30
CA GLU A 401 -33.11 -20.60 -0.61
C GLU A 401 -32.55 -19.64 -1.68
N SER A 402 -33.36 -18.73 -2.21
CA SER A 402 -32.89 -17.74 -3.21
C SER A 402 -31.93 -16.75 -2.58
N ARG A 403 -32.25 -16.27 -1.36
CA ARG A 403 -31.39 -15.36 -0.59
C ARG A 403 -30.06 -16.02 -0.20
N GLN A 404 -30.09 -17.28 0.20
CA GLN A 404 -28.89 -18.04 0.55
C GLN A 404 -28.02 -18.39 -0.66
N ARG A 405 -28.63 -18.63 -1.83
CA ARG A 405 -27.94 -18.85 -3.11
C ARG A 405 -27.27 -17.56 -3.63
N ASP A 406 -27.94 -16.41 -3.49
CA ASP A 406 -27.38 -15.10 -3.83
C ASP A 406 -26.23 -14.67 -2.91
N GLU A 407 -26.35 -14.94 -1.60
CA GLU A 407 -25.27 -14.69 -0.64
C GLU A 407 -24.07 -15.62 -0.87
N ALA A 408 -24.30 -16.92 -1.16
CA ALA A 408 -23.23 -17.85 -1.51
C ALA A 408 -22.51 -17.44 -2.81
N GLY A 409 -23.27 -16.97 -3.81
CA GLY A 409 -22.72 -16.40 -5.05
C GLY A 409 -21.92 -15.12 -4.82
N SER A 410 -22.38 -14.24 -3.92
CA SER A 410 -21.69 -13.00 -3.54
C SER A 410 -20.35 -13.28 -2.85
N VAL A 411 -20.31 -14.23 -1.90
CA VAL A 411 -19.06 -14.58 -1.22
C VAL A 411 -18.08 -15.27 -2.16
N ALA A 412 -18.55 -16.18 -3.04
CA ALA A 412 -17.70 -16.81 -4.04
C ALA A 412 -17.06 -15.80 -5.00
N ARG A 413 -17.81 -14.77 -5.42
CA ARG A 413 -17.28 -13.65 -6.21
C ARG A 413 -16.24 -12.83 -5.44
N ALA A 414 -16.48 -12.52 -4.17
CA ALA A 414 -15.51 -11.81 -3.34
C ALA A 414 -14.18 -12.59 -3.19
N VAL A 415 -14.24 -13.92 -3.06
CA VAL A 415 -13.04 -14.77 -3.04
C VAL A 415 -12.30 -14.71 -4.37
N LEU A 416 -13.03 -14.79 -5.48
CA LEU A 416 -12.45 -14.73 -6.83
C LEU A 416 -11.72 -13.40 -7.06
N TYR A 417 -12.34 -12.27 -6.73
CA TYR A 417 -11.70 -10.95 -6.85
C TYR A 417 -10.47 -10.83 -5.96
N PHE A 418 -10.53 -11.37 -4.74
CA PHE A 418 -9.37 -11.39 -3.86
C PHE A 418 -8.21 -12.23 -4.42
N VAL A 419 -8.50 -13.40 -5.01
CA VAL A 419 -7.49 -14.25 -5.67
C VAL A 419 -6.88 -13.55 -6.88
N ILE A 420 -7.70 -12.93 -7.73
CA ILE A 420 -7.23 -12.16 -8.89
C ILE A 420 -6.32 -11.03 -8.43
N GLN A 421 -6.77 -10.21 -7.47
CA GLN A 421 -6.01 -9.09 -6.93
C GLN A 421 -4.69 -9.56 -6.29
N ALA A 422 -4.72 -10.60 -5.45
CA ALA A 422 -3.53 -11.12 -4.80
C ALA A 422 -2.52 -11.69 -5.82
N THR A 423 -2.99 -12.46 -6.80
CA THR A 423 -2.13 -13.01 -7.87
C THR A 423 -1.50 -11.88 -8.68
N SER A 424 -2.29 -10.85 -9.00
CA SER A 424 -1.84 -9.68 -9.73
C SER A 424 -0.77 -8.91 -8.95
N ILE A 425 -0.98 -8.62 -7.67
CA ILE A 425 0.02 -7.93 -6.82
C ILE A 425 1.31 -8.75 -6.71
N ASN A 426 1.22 -10.07 -6.52
CA ASN A 426 2.42 -10.92 -6.44
C ASN A 426 3.21 -10.91 -7.75
N LEU A 427 2.53 -11.04 -8.90
CA LEU A 427 3.19 -11.02 -10.20
C LEU A 427 3.80 -9.65 -10.51
N GLY A 428 3.09 -8.56 -10.21
CA GLY A 428 3.60 -7.20 -10.39
C GLY A 428 4.82 -6.93 -9.53
N THR A 429 4.79 -7.35 -8.26
CA THR A 429 5.94 -7.21 -7.36
C THR A 429 7.15 -8.02 -7.83
N LEU A 430 6.93 -9.22 -8.37
CA LEU A 430 7.99 -10.04 -8.94
C LEU A 430 8.66 -9.36 -10.15
N ILE A 431 7.85 -8.77 -11.05
CA ILE A 431 8.35 -8.01 -12.22
C ILE A 431 9.11 -6.75 -11.75
N MET A 432 8.57 -6.02 -10.77
CA MET A 432 9.26 -4.88 -10.18
C MET A 432 10.63 -5.27 -9.60
N ALA A 433 10.68 -6.36 -8.82
CA ALA A 433 11.91 -6.85 -8.22
C ALA A 433 12.92 -7.31 -9.27
N SER A 434 12.48 -8.00 -10.34
CA SER A 434 13.36 -8.44 -11.42
C SER A 434 13.95 -7.25 -12.19
N VAL A 435 13.13 -6.24 -12.52
CA VAL A 435 13.60 -5.03 -13.19
C VAL A 435 14.55 -4.23 -12.28
N ALA A 436 14.29 -4.14 -10.98
CA ALA A 436 15.21 -3.51 -10.04
C ALA A 436 16.57 -4.21 -9.98
N ILE A 437 16.60 -5.55 -10.01
CA ILE A 437 17.85 -6.34 -10.09
C ILE A 437 18.56 -6.05 -11.41
N THR A 438 17.85 -6.06 -12.54
CA THR A 438 18.44 -5.75 -13.84
C THR A 438 19.01 -4.33 -13.87
N LEU A 439 18.26 -3.35 -13.34
CA LEU A 439 18.69 -1.96 -13.24
C LEU A 439 19.96 -1.84 -12.37
N ALA A 440 20.02 -2.54 -11.24
CA ALA A 440 21.20 -2.55 -10.38
C ALA A 440 22.43 -3.16 -11.06
N ARG A 441 22.26 -4.25 -11.81
CA ARG A 441 23.36 -5.01 -12.42
C ARG A 441 23.90 -4.36 -13.69
N VAL A 442 23.04 -3.74 -14.49
CA VAL A 442 23.37 -3.36 -15.87
C VAL A 442 23.58 -1.87 -16.03
N THR A 443 22.90 -1.03 -15.25
CA THR A 443 22.88 0.43 -15.52
C THR A 443 24.25 1.07 -15.35
N VAL A 444 25.03 0.69 -14.33
CA VAL A 444 26.40 1.22 -14.13
C VAL A 444 27.27 0.87 -15.33
N ALA A 445 27.40 -0.42 -15.65
CA ALA A 445 28.19 -0.90 -16.78
C ALA A 445 27.77 -0.28 -18.12
N ARG A 446 26.46 -0.12 -18.37
CA ARG A 446 25.96 0.53 -19.61
C ARG A 446 26.20 2.03 -19.62
N THR A 447 26.13 2.70 -18.48
CA THR A 447 26.43 4.13 -18.35
C THR A 447 27.91 4.40 -18.60
N GLU A 448 28.80 3.54 -18.10
CA GLU A 448 30.23 3.59 -18.40
C GLU A 448 30.55 3.36 -19.89
N LEU A 449 29.61 2.81 -20.67
CA LEU A 449 29.69 2.67 -22.12
C LEU A 449 28.93 3.78 -22.87
N GLY A 450 28.36 4.76 -22.15
CA GLY A 450 27.64 5.90 -22.74
C GLY A 450 26.17 5.63 -23.06
N HIS A 451 25.62 4.48 -22.67
CA HIS A 451 24.25 4.06 -22.97
C HIS A 451 23.26 4.26 -21.81
N PHE A 452 23.46 5.30 -21.00
CA PHE A 452 22.65 5.57 -19.80
C PHE A 452 21.16 5.71 -20.11
N GLN A 453 20.78 6.71 -20.92
CA GLN A 453 19.38 7.00 -21.22
C GLN A 453 18.65 5.82 -21.84
N ASN A 454 19.27 5.09 -22.78
CA ASN A 454 18.63 3.94 -23.41
C ASN A 454 18.29 2.86 -22.36
N THR A 455 19.23 2.58 -21.45
CA THR A 455 19.03 1.58 -20.39
C THR A 455 17.90 1.99 -19.44
N VAL A 456 17.91 3.25 -18.99
CA VAL A 456 16.87 3.78 -18.10
C VAL A 456 15.51 3.79 -18.78
N ASN A 457 15.43 4.22 -20.03
CA ASN A 457 14.18 4.29 -20.79
C ASN A 457 13.53 2.93 -20.98
N ILE A 458 14.32 1.89 -21.32
CA ILE A 458 13.81 0.51 -21.44
C ILE A 458 13.24 0.03 -20.11
N CYS A 459 14.00 0.17 -19.02
CA CYS A 459 13.52 -0.22 -17.69
C CYS A 459 12.25 0.55 -17.30
N TRP A 460 12.24 1.87 -17.50
CA TRP A 460 11.11 2.73 -17.18
C TRP A 460 9.84 2.36 -17.96
N MET A 461 9.98 2.04 -19.25
CA MET A 461 8.86 1.55 -20.06
C MET A 461 8.29 0.25 -19.52
N VAL A 462 9.14 -0.75 -19.26
CA VAL A 462 8.69 -2.06 -18.73
C VAL A 462 7.92 -1.85 -17.42
N LEU A 463 8.42 -0.99 -16.53
CA LEU A 463 7.75 -0.66 -15.27
C LEU A 463 6.44 0.10 -15.48
N SER A 464 6.38 1.02 -16.44
CA SER A 464 5.18 1.79 -16.74
C SER A 464 4.05 0.92 -17.30
N PHE A 465 4.36 0.03 -18.25
CA PHE A 465 3.37 -0.92 -18.80
C PHE A 465 2.93 -1.96 -17.78
N THR A 466 3.84 -2.39 -16.91
CA THR A 466 3.53 -3.18 -15.71
C THR A 466 2.49 -2.43 -14.88
N CYS A 467 2.71 -1.15 -14.53
CA CYS A 467 1.76 -0.35 -13.77
C CYS A 467 0.39 -0.21 -14.45
N VAL A 468 0.36 -0.06 -15.78
CA VAL A 468 -0.90 -0.03 -16.55
C VAL A 468 -1.68 -1.33 -16.35
N LEU A 469 -1.05 -2.49 -16.55
CA LEU A 469 -1.71 -3.80 -16.40
C LEU A 469 -2.20 -4.04 -14.96
N PHE A 470 -1.34 -3.83 -13.97
CA PHE A 470 -1.64 -4.07 -12.56
C PHE A 470 -2.59 -3.02 -11.97
N GLY A 471 -2.56 -1.80 -12.48
CA GLY A 471 -3.51 -0.75 -12.12
C GLY A 471 -4.93 -1.11 -12.56
N THR A 472 -5.09 -1.63 -13.77
CA THR A 472 -6.39 -2.06 -14.30
C THR A 472 -6.95 -3.24 -13.51
N THR A 473 -6.16 -4.28 -13.25
CA THR A 473 -6.62 -5.42 -12.44
C THR A 473 -6.99 -5.01 -11.02
N THR A 474 -6.23 -4.09 -10.43
CA THR A 474 -6.53 -3.51 -9.12
C THR A 474 -7.87 -2.78 -9.13
N LEU A 475 -8.10 -1.91 -10.11
CA LEU A 475 -9.34 -1.15 -10.22
C LEU A 475 -10.55 -2.04 -10.46
N CYS A 476 -10.43 -3.07 -11.31
CA CYS A 476 -11.50 -4.05 -11.55
C CYS A 476 -11.83 -4.92 -10.33
N SER A 477 -10.92 -5.03 -9.35
CA SER A 477 -11.13 -5.80 -8.12
C SER A 477 -11.76 -5.00 -6.98
N MET A 478 -11.87 -3.65 -7.12
CA MET A 478 -12.40 -2.73 -6.11
C MET A 478 -13.87 -2.38 -6.34
#